data_AF-A0A3D0ZET7-F1
#
_entry.id   AF-A0A3D0ZET7-F1
#
_cell.length_a   1.000
_cell.length_b   1.000
_cell.length_c   1.000
_cell.angle_alpha   90.00
_cell.angle_beta   90.00
_cell.angle_gamma   90.00
#
_symmetry.space_group_name_H-M   'P 1'
#
loop_
_entity.id
_entity.type
_entity.pdbx_description
1 polymer ?
#
loop_
_entity_poly.entity_id
_entity_poly.type
_entity_poly.pdbx_seq_one_letter_code
_entity_poly.pdbx_strand_id
1 'polypeptide(L)' 'ARGVTIFLTTQYLDEADQLAGGIAVLDQGRIVAEGTPAELKRLVPGGHIRLTFGDLTAL' A
#
# COMPACT_ATOMS: atom_id res chain seq x y z
N ALA A 1 11.30 26.10 16.20
CA ALA A 1 9.85 25.80 16.09
C ALA A 1 9.63 24.33 16.48
N ARG A 2 8.63 23.99 17.29
CA ARG A 2 8.30 22.58 17.57
C ARG A 2 7.41 22.09 16.42
N GLY A 3 7.92 21.17 15.60
CA GLY A 3 7.13 20.54 14.55
C GLY A 3 6.04 19.64 15.14
N VAL A 4 4.87 19.61 14.52
CA VAL A 4 3.76 18.70 14.89
C VAL A 4 3.84 17.49 13.96
N THR A 5 3.81 16.29 14.52
CA THR A 5 3.72 15.04 13.75
C THR A 5 2.25 14.65 13.63
N ILE A 6 1.80 14.39 12.40
CA ILE A 6 0.43 13.97 12.10
C ILE A 6 0.47 12.52 11.64
N PHE A 7 -0.38 11.68 12.23
CA PHE A 7 -0.63 10.32 11.82
C PHE A 7 -2.07 10.22 11.32
N LEU A 8 -2.26 9.65 10.13
CA LEU A 8 -3.56 9.47 9.51
C LEU A 8 -3.63 8.10 8.83
N THR A 9 -4.84 7.61 8.64
CA THR A 9 -5.12 6.35 7.94
C THR A 9 -6.09 6.63 6.80
N THR A 10 -5.76 6.20 5.60
CA THR A 10 -6.65 6.22 4.44
C THR A 10 -6.55 4.89 3.69
N GLN A 11 -7.62 4.53 3.00
CA GLN A 11 -7.69 3.38 2.10
C GLN A 11 -7.24 3.72 0.67
N TYR A 12 -7.01 5.01 0.37
CA TYR A 12 -6.59 5.48 -0.95
C TYR A 12 -5.11 5.85 -0.92
N LEU A 13 -4.31 5.11 -1.70
CA LEU A 13 -2.87 5.36 -1.80
C LEU A 13 -2.57 6.76 -2.33
N ASP A 14 -3.40 7.28 -3.24
CA ASP A 14 -3.27 8.62 -3.83
C ASP A 14 -3.37 9.73 -2.77
N GLU A 15 -4.23 9.56 -1.77
CA GLU A 15 -4.37 10.50 -0.65
C GLU A 15 -3.14 10.43 0.27
N ALA A 16 -2.68 9.21 0.57
CA ALA A 16 -1.48 8.99 1.38
C ALA A 16 -0.24 9.60 0.71
N ASP A 17 -0.12 9.47 -0.62
CA ASP A 17 0.98 10.03 -1.39
C ASP A 17 1.04 11.56 -1.37
N GLN A 18 -0.12 12.24 -1.33
CA GLN A 18 -0.16 13.70 -1.33
C GLN A 18 0.08 14.31 0.05
N LEU A 19 -0.31 13.60 1.11
CA LEU A 19 -0.35 14.15 2.47
C LEU A 19 0.82 13.68 3.35
N ALA A 20 1.38 12.49 3.07
CA ALA A 20 2.35 11.86 3.97
C ALA A 20 3.78 11.86 3.40
N GLY A 21 4.74 12.21 4.25
CA GLY A 21 6.17 12.07 3.96
C GLY A 21 6.66 10.61 4.02
N GLY A 22 5.91 9.73 4.69
CA GLY A 22 6.15 8.30 4.78
C GLY A 22 4.82 7.55 4.88
N ILE A 23 4.76 6.39 4.25
CA ILE A 23 3.55 5.57 4.12
C ILE A 23 3.88 4.16 4.62
N ALA A 24 2.95 3.57 5.36
CA ALA A 24 2.97 2.16 5.72
C ALA A 24 1.66 1.51 5.25
N VAL A 25 1.77 0.39 4.54
CA VAL A 25 0.63 -0.37 4.04
C VAL A 25 0.29 -1.45 5.06
N LEU A 26 -0.93 -1.40 5.57
CA LEU A 26 -1.47 -2.37 6.53
C LEU A 26 -2.37 -3.39 5.79
N ASP A 27 -2.08 -4.67 5.94
CA ASP A 27 -2.94 -5.77 5.50
C ASP A 27 -3.07 -6.81 6.63
N GLN A 28 -4.30 -7.22 6.94
CA GLN A 28 -4.63 -8.18 8.01
C GLN A 28 -3.92 -7.90 9.36
N GLY A 29 -3.79 -6.63 9.74
CA GLY A 29 -3.13 -6.23 10.99
C GLY A 29 -1.60 -6.31 10.96
N ARG A 30 -0.98 -6.46 9.79
CA ARG A 30 0.47 -6.47 9.59
C ARG A 30 0.89 -5.41 8.58
N ILE A 31 2.04 -4.77 8.83
CA ILE A 31 2.64 -3.87 7.85
C ILE A 31 3.30 -4.71 6.78
N VAL A 32 2.80 -4.61 5.54
CA VAL A 32 3.31 -5.36 4.38
C VAL A 32 4.29 -4.55 3.53
N ALA A 33 4.29 -3.22 3.69
CA ALA A 33 5.27 -2.33 3.07
C ALA A 33 5.38 -1.03 3.87
N GLU A 34 6.56 -0.43 3.90
CA GLU A 34 6.82 0.87 4.54
C GLU A 34 7.88 1.62 3.75
N GLY A 35 7.71 2.94 3.60
CA GLY A 35 8.68 3.79 2.93
C GLY A 35 8.08 5.10 2.45
N THR A 36 8.82 5.83 1.62
CA THR A 36 8.31 7.01 0.93
C THR A 36 7.32 6.62 -0.17
N PRO A 37 6.43 7.55 -0.59
CA PRO A 37 5.56 7.38 -1.75
C PRO A 37 6.29 6.84 -2.99
N ALA A 38 7.50 7.36 -3.25
CA ALA A 38 8.31 6.97 -4.41
C ALA A 38 8.84 5.53 -4.29
N GLU A 39 9.24 5.09 -3.10
CA GLU A 39 9.70 3.72 -2.86
C GLU A 39 8.55 2.72 -3.02
N LEU A 40 7.39 3.02 -2.44
CA LEU A 40 6.21 2.16 -2.56
C LEU A 40 5.70 2.06 -4.00
N LYS A 41 5.67 3.17 -4.76
CA LYS A 41 5.30 3.15 -6.19
C LYS A 41 6.22 2.29 -7.04
N ARG A 42 7.51 2.20 -6.71
CA ARG A 42 8.46 1.33 -7.42
C ARG A 42 8.21 -0.16 -7.15
N LEU A 43 7.62 -0.50 -6.01
CA LEU A 43 7.23 -1.87 -5.66
C LEU A 43 5.98 -2.34 -6.42
N VAL A 44 5.20 -1.41 -6.99
CA VAL A 44 4.03 -1.71 -7.81
C VAL A 44 4.39 -1.51 -9.29
N PRO A 45 4.96 -2.51 -9.99
CA PRO A 45 5.06 -2.44 -11.44
C PRO A 45 3.64 -2.29 -11.99
N GLY A 46 3.42 -1.32 -12.89
CA GLY A 46 2.11 -0.75 -13.27
C GLY A 46 1.09 -1.67 -13.97
N GLY A 47 0.92 -2.90 -13.50
CA GLY A 47 -0.09 -3.85 -13.94
C GLY A 47 -0.06 -5.07 -13.03
N HIS A 48 -0.91 -5.10 -11.99
CA HIS A 48 -1.09 -6.31 -11.21
C HIS A 48 -2.09 -7.22 -11.94
N ILE A 49 -1.67 -8.43 -12.27
CA ILE A 49 -2.57 -9.46 -12.81
C ILE A 49 -2.87 -10.42 -11.67
N ARG A 50 -4.12 -10.43 -11.20
CA ARG A 50 -4.61 -11.42 -10.25
C ARG A 50 -5.13 -12.62 -11.02
N LEU A 51 -4.39 -13.73 -10.97
CA LEU A 51 -4.82 -15.00 -11.56
C LEU A 51 -5.50 -15.85 -10.48
N THR A 52 -6.74 -16.27 -10.75
CA THR A 52 -7.45 -17.26 -9.93
C THR A 52 -7.58 -18.52 -10.78
N PHE A 53 -6.95 -19.60 -10.35
CA PHE A 53 -7.11 -20.90 -11.00
C PHE A 53 -8.41 -21.52 -10.47
N GLY A 54 -9.31 -21.90 -11.39
CA GLY A 54 -10.48 -22.70 -11.06
C GLY A 54 -10.03 -24.08 -10.57
N ASP A 55 -10.66 -24.55 -9.51
CA ASP A 55 -10.41 -25.88 -8.96
C ASP A 55 -10.71 -26.96 -10.02
N LEU A 56 -9.75 -27.85 -10.26
CA LEU A 56 -9.85 -28.95 -11.23
C LEU A 56 -10.65 -30.15 -10.69
N THR A 57 -11.21 -30.07 -9.48
CA THR A 57 -11.98 -31.16 -8.85
C THR A 57 -13.35 -31.43 -9.53
N ALA A 58 -13.60 -30.88 -10.72
CA ALA A 58 -14.80 -31.10 -11.53
C ALA A 58 -14.56 -31.99 -12.78
N LEU A 59 -13.49 -32.80 -12.82
CA LEU A 59 -13.27 -33.83 -13.85
C LEU A 59 -13.32 -35.24 -13.23
#